data_AF-A0A2M6Y7Z3-F1
#
_entry.id   AF-A0A2M6Y7Z3-F1
#
_cell.length_a   1.000
_cell.length_b   1.000
_cell.length_c   1.000
_cell.angle_alpha   90.00
_cell.angle_beta   90.00
_cell.angle_gamma   90.00
#
_symmetry.space_group_name_H-M   'P 1'
#
loop_
_entity.id
_entity.type
_entity.pdbx_description
1 polymer ?
#
loop_
_entity_poly.entity_id
_entity_poly.type
_entity_poly.pdbx_seq_one_letter_code
_entity_poly.pdbx_strand_id
1 'polypeptide(L)'
;HTVETATAKAFASELLLKATNVAVDVHGGFGGTKRFPIERILRDARIWVFAQGAPNIMKLIVMRDLFKRLEPSQALIEKIAAKG
;
A
#
# COMPACT_ATOMS: atom_id res chain seq x y z
N HIS A 1 -8.84 -14.59 0.44
CA HIS A 1 -7.48 -14.02 0.29
C HIS A 1 -7.47 -12.54 -0.10
N THR A 2 -8.57 -11.80 0.00
CA THR A 2 -8.63 -10.41 -0.49
C THR A 2 -7.77 -9.45 0.34
N VAL A 3 -7.72 -9.65 1.66
CA VAL A 3 -6.99 -8.79 2.60
C VAL A 3 -5.50 -9.07 2.53
N GLU A 4 -5.12 -10.33 2.44
CA GLU A 4 -3.74 -10.78 2.34
C GLU A 4 -3.10 -10.27 1.05
N THR A 5 -3.80 -10.41 -0.08
CA THR A 5 -3.34 -9.90 -1.39
C THR A 5 -3.27 -8.37 -1.40
N ALA A 6 -4.26 -7.67 -0.84
CA ALA A 6 -4.23 -6.20 -0.76
C ALA A 6 -3.05 -5.71 0.10
N THR A 7 -2.80 -6.37 1.23
CA THR A 7 -1.67 -6.07 2.12
C THR A 7 -0.33 -6.29 1.42
N ALA A 8 -0.17 -7.46 0.79
CA ALA A 8 1.04 -7.81 0.06
C ALA A 8 1.32 -6.83 -1.10
N LYS A 9 0.28 -6.46 -1.87
CA LYS A 9 0.41 -5.51 -2.98
C LYS A 9 0.79 -4.12 -2.49
N ALA A 10 0.16 -3.63 -1.42
CA ALA A 10 0.47 -2.32 -0.84
C ALA A 10 1.94 -2.27 -0.38
N PHE A 11 2.38 -3.29 0.34
CA PHE A 11 3.76 -3.41 0.81
C PHE A 11 4.77 -3.48 -0.35
N ALA A 12 4.52 -4.33 -1.34
CA ALA A 12 5.38 -4.46 -2.51
C ALA A 12 5.49 -3.15 -3.30
N SER A 13 4.39 -2.37 -3.38
CA SER A 13 4.39 -1.07 -4.05
C SER A 13 5.27 -0.04 -3.34
N GLU A 14 5.20 0.03 -2.00
CA GLU A 14 6.06 0.91 -1.20
C GLU A 14 7.53 0.49 -1.31
N LEU A 15 7.82 -0.81 -1.27
CA LEU A 15 9.18 -1.34 -1.41
C LEU A 15 9.76 -1.05 -2.81
N LEU A 16 8.96 -1.19 -3.87
CA LEU A 16 9.38 -0.90 -5.24
C LEU A 16 9.83 0.56 -5.41
N LEU A 17 9.06 1.52 -4.86
CA LEU A 17 9.44 2.93 -4.89
C LEU A 17 10.71 3.18 -4.07
N LYS A 18 10.81 2.58 -2.88
CA LYS A 18 11.99 2.73 -2.04
C LYS A 18 13.25 2.22 -2.74
N ALA A 19 13.20 1.02 -3.31
CA ALA A 19 14.32 0.40 -4.00
C ALA A 19 14.76 1.21 -5.22
N THR A 20 13.81 1.69 -6.03
CA THR A 20 14.12 2.49 -7.22
C THR A 20 14.69 3.87 -6.88
N ASN A 21 14.19 4.52 -5.82
CA ASN A 21 14.76 5.78 -5.34
C ASN A 21 16.20 5.60 -4.84
N VAL A 22 16.46 4.59 -4.01
CA VAL A 22 17.83 4.29 -3.54
C VAL A 22 18.77 4.04 -4.71
N ALA A 23 18.31 3.31 -5.73
CA ALA A 23 19.11 3.06 -6.91
C ALA A 23 19.41 4.34 -7.71
N VAL A 24 18.47 5.29 -7.79
CA VAL A 24 18.74 6.61 -8.38
C VAL A 24 19.78 7.37 -7.56
N ASP A 25 19.66 7.38 -6.23
CA ASP A 25 20.58 8.08 -5.33
C ASP A 25 22.02 7.56 -5.45
N VAL A 26 22.20 6.24 -5.60
CA VAL A 26 23.51 5.61 -5.84
C VAL A 26 24.17 6.14 -7.11
N HIS A 27 23.39 6.47 -8.14
CA HIS A 27 23.91 7.03 -9.40
C HIS A 27 24.07 8.57 -9.34
N GLY A 28 23.68 9.21 -8.24
CA GLY A 28 23.72 10.66 -8.06
C GLY A 28 22.96 11.41 -9.16
N GLY A 29 23.46 12.57 -9.56
CA GLY A 29 22.83 13.38 -10.61
C GLY A 29 22.66 12.67 -11.96
N PHE A 30 23.49 11.65 -12.25
CA PHE A 30 23.34 10.84 -13.47
C PHE A 30 22.15 9.88 -13.40
N GLY A 31 21.65 9.55 -12.21
CA GLY A 31 20.50 8.68 -12.01
C GLY A 31 19.20 9.23 -12.60
N GLY A 32 19.12 10.55 -12.80
CA GLY A 32 17.99 11.20 -13.49
C GLY A 32 18.17 11.33 -15.01
N THR A 33 19.26 10.82 -15.58
CA THR A 33 19.57 10.99 -17.00
C THR A 33 19.37 9.70 -17.78
N LYS A 34 19.15 9.80 -19.10
CA LYS A 34 19.02 8.64 -20.00
C LYS A 34 20.33 7.86 -20.20
N ARG A 35 21.43 8.28 -19.57
CA ARG A 35 22.73 7.60 -19.63
C ARG A 35 22.69 6.23 -18.96
N PHE A 36 21.86 6.08 -17.93
CA PHE A 36 21.66 4.83 -17.22
C PHE A 36 20.19 4.43 -17.26
N PRO A 37 19.85 3.13 -17.25
CA PRO A 37 18.46 2.69 -17.35
C PRO A 37 17.63 3.03 -16.11
N ILE A 38 18.25 3.49 -15.02
CA ILE A 38 17.59 3.66 -13.72
C ILE A 38 16.50 4.73 -13.73
N GLU A 39 16.65 5.79 -14.54
CA GLU A 39 15.59 6.81 -14.69
C GLU A 39 14.29 6.18 -15.21
N ARG A 40 14.42 5.28 -16.19
CA ARG A 40 13.28 4.60 -16.82
C ARG A 40 12.63 3.66 -15.82
N ILE A 41 13.44 2.90 -15.08
CA ILE A 41 12.96 1.98 -14.05
C ILE A 41 12.19 2.73 -12.96
N LEU A 42 12.65 3.91 -12.52
CA LEU A 42 11.91 4.74 -11.57
C LEU A 42 10.55 5.19 -12.14
N ARG A 43 10.52 5.62 -13.41
CA ARG A 43 9.26 6.00 -14.08
C ARG A 43 8.29 4.84 -14.17
N ASP A 44 8.76 3.67 -14.59
CA ASP A 44 7.95 2.46 -14.70
C ASP A 44 7.43 2.01 -13.32
N ALA A 45 8.28 2.08 -12.29
CA ALA A 45 7.89 1.79 -10.91
C ALA A 45 6.75 2.70 -10.43
N ARG A 46 6.81 4.01 -10.70
CA ARG A 46 5.72 4.93 -10.36
C ARG A 46 4.40 4.57 -11.04
N ILE A 47 4.45 4.06 -12.27
CA ILE A 47 3.24 3.62 -12.99
C ILE A 47 2.70 2.32 -12.36
N TRP A 48 3.58 1.34 -12.11
CA TRP A 48 3.19 0.03 -11.56
C TRP A 48 2.53 0.14 -10.19
N VAL A 49 2.91 1.11 -9.38
CA VAL A 49 2.28 1.36 -8.07
C VAL A 49 0.77 1.60 -8.18
N PHE A 50 0.29 2.22 -9.26
CA PHE A 50 -1.14 2.49 -9.45
C PHE A 50 -1.87 1.41 -10.24
N ALA A 51 -1.15 0.64 -11.05
CA ALA A 51 -1.74 -0.43 -11.82
C ALA A 51 -2.33 -1.52 -10.90
N GLN A 52 -3.47 -2.08 -11.34
CA GLN A 52 -4.26 -3.07 -10.59
C GLN A 52 -4.71 -2.59 -9.20
N GLY A 53 -4.90 -1.28 -9.04
CA GLY A 53 -5.49 -0.63 -7.88
C GLY A 53 -4.48 0.18 -7.08
N ALA A 54 -4.79 1.45 -6.82
CA ALA A 54 -3.89 2.35 -6.11
C ALA A 54 -3.61 1.89 -4.65
N PRO A 55 -2.45 2.25 -4.05
CA PRO A 55 -2.12 1.86 -2.67
C PRO A 55 -3.19 2.25 -1.65
N ASN A 56 -3.82 3.41 -1.82
CA ASN A 56 -4.90 3.87 -0.94
C ASN A 56 -6.15 2.99 -1.03
N ILE A 57 -6.45 2.43 -2.21
CA ILE A 57 -7.55 1.48 -2.38
C ILE A 57 -7.23 0.16 -1.68
N MET A 58 -5.99 -0.31 -1.75
CA MET A 58 -5.57 -1.51 -1.01
C MET A 58 -5.69 -1.29 0.51
N LYS A 59 -5.25 -0.13 1.01
CA LYS A 59 -5.41 0.24 2.42
C LYS A 59 -6.89 0.31 2.82
N LEU A 60 -7.76 0.85 1.98
CA LEU A 60 -9.20 0.87 2.21
C LEU A 60 -9.81 -0.54 2.31
N ILE A 61 -9.39 -1.48 1.45
CA ILE A 61 -9.84 -2.88 1.51
C ILE A 61 -9.47 -3.52 2.85
N VAL A 62 -8.22 -3.32 3.29
CA VAL A 62 -7.72 -3.82 4.58
C VAL A 62 -8.48 -3.17 5.75
N MET A 63 -8.66 -1.85 5.71
CA MET A 63 -9.41 -1.11 6.74
C MET A 63 -10.84 -1.59 6.87
N ARG A 64 -11.55 -1.81 5.75
CA ARG A 64 -12.94 -2.29 5.76
C ARG A 64 -13.07 -3.65 6.43
N ASP A 65 -12.11 -4.54 6.21
CA ASP A 65 -12.09 -5.84 6.88
C ASP A 65 -11.77 -5.71 8.37
N LEU A 66 -10.81 -4.85 8.71
CA LEU A 66 -10.46 -4.58 10.11
C LEU A 66 -11.66 -4.04 10.90
N PHE A 67 -12.39 -3.05 10.37
CA PHE A 67 -13.58 -2.51 11.02
C PHE A 67 -14.64 -3.58 11.25
N LYS A 68 -14.92 -4.44 10.25
CA LYS A 68 -15.86 -5.57 10.43
C LYS A 68 -15.47 -6.53 11.55
N ARG A 69 -14.17 -6.77 11.75
CA ARG A 69 -13.67 -7.62 12.84
C ARG A 69 -13.75 -6.95 14.21
N LEU A 70 -13.74 -5.62 14.24
CA LEU A 70 -13.79 -4.81 15.46
C LEU A 70 -15.21 -4.42 15.86
N GLU A 71 -16.22 -4.64 15.02
CA GLU A 71 -17.63 -4.40 15.36
C GLU A 71 -17.96 -5.13 16.68
N PRO A 72 -18.36 -4.40 17.74
CA PRO A 72 -18.68 -5.02 19.01
C PRO A 72 -19.86 -5.97 18.81
N SER A 73 -19.80 -7.15 19.43
CA SER A 73 -20.90 -8.12 19.34
C SER A 73 -22.21 -7.45 19.73
N GLN A 74 -23.30 -7.74 19.02
CA GLN A 74 -24.62 -7.17 19.32
C GLN A 74 -25.01 -7.35 20.79
N ALA A 75 -24.65 -8.50 21.37
CA ALA A 75 -24.84 -8.80 22.79
C ALA A 75 -24.09 -7.86 23.75
N LEU A 76 -22.92 -7.35 23.35
CA LEU A 76 -22.16 -6.34 24.12
C LEU A 76 -22.83 -4.97 24.00
N ILE A 77 -23.26 -4.59 22.80
CA ILE A 77 -24.00 -3.34 22.56
C ILE A 77 -25.29 -3.33 23.40
N GLU A 78 -26.04 -4.43 23.37
CA GLU A 78 -27.27 -4.61 24.17
C GLU A 78 -26.99 -4.60 25.68
N LYS A 79 -25.91 -5.23 26.14
CA LYS A 79 -25.50 -5.17 27.56
C LYS A 79 -25.13 -3.77 28.03
N ILE A 80 -24.53 -2.96 27.18
CA ILE A 80 -24.20 -1.57 27.48
C ILE A 80 -25.48 -0.73 27.51
N ALA A 81 -26.38 -0.93 26.53
CA ALA A 81 -27.66 -0.23 26.46
C ALA A 81 -28.60 -0.55 27.63
N ALA A 82 -28.60 -1.80 28.12
CA ALA A 82 -29.43 -2.24 29.25
C ALA A 82 -28.88 -1.83 30.63
N LYS A 83 -27.67 -1.25 30.70
CA LYS A 83 -27.05 -0.76 31.93
C LYS A 83 -27.30 0.73 32.20
N GLY A 84 -27.90 1.46 31.26
CA GLY A 84 -28.42 2.82 31.44
C GLY A 84 -29.89 2.81 31.79
#